data_AF-A0A959N257-F1
#
_entry.id   AF-A0A959N257-F1
#
_cell.length_a   1.000
_cell.length_b   1.000
_cell.length_c   1.000
_cell.angle_alpha   90.00
_cell.angle_beta   90.00
_cell.angle_gamma   90.00
#
_symmetry.space_group_name_H-M   'P 1'
#
loop_
_entity.id
_entity.type
_entity.pdbx_description
1 polymer ?
#
loop_
_entity_poly.entity_id
_entity_poly.type
_entity_poly.pdbx_seq_one_letter_code
_entity_poly.pdbx_strand_id
1 'polypeptide(L)'
;MILPEGSRAYGSNQVLKGNKYCFFGGEVIKDGVVDLSDIVQAGNDATTFESGYTNSDVNGDMLVDLSDVVFVQNNSTQFVTSITP
;
A
#
# COMPACT_ATOMS: atom_id res chain seq x y z
N MET A 1 -29.49 12.82 -3.85
CA MET A 1 -28.98 11.51 -4.30
C MET A 1 -27.57 11.38 -3.74
N ILE A 2 -27.41 10.69 -2.61
CA ILE A 2 -26.10 10.48 -1.98
C ILE A 2 -25.62 9.13 -2.50
N LEU A 3 -24.62 9.13 -3.39
CA LEU A 3 -24.01 7.90 -3.90
C LEU A 3 -23.14 7.27 -2.81
N PRO A 4 -23.01 5.93 -2.75
CA PRO A 4 -22.24 5.28 -1.70
C PRO A 4 -20.77 5.70 -1.73
N GLU A 5 -20.27 6.02 -0.54
CA GLU A 5 -18.94 6.52 -0.20
C GLU A 5 -17.85 5.56 -0.74
N GLY A 6 -16.94 6.05 -1.60
CA GLY A 6 -15.85 5.27 -2.22
C GLY A 6 -15.89 5.15 -3.76
N SER A 7 -17.01 5.55 -4.38
CA SER A 7 -17.30 5.37 -5.82
C SER A 7 -16.69 6.43 -6.77
N ARG A 8 -15.85 7.34 -6.27
CA ARG A 8 -15.22 8.41 -7.09
C ARG A 8 -13.87 8.02 -7.68
N ALA A 9 -13.25 6.97 -7.16
CA ALA A 9 -12.02 6.41 -7.71
C ALA A 9 -12.36 5.31 -8.72
N TYR A 10 -11.54 5.16 -9.76
CA TYR A 10 -11.70 4.05 -10.69
C TYR A 10 -11.63 2.73 -9.90
N GLY A 11 -12.65 1.88 -10.06
CA GLY A 11 -12.73 0.60 -9.33
C GLY A 11 -13.08 0.66 -7.84
N SER A 12 -13.43 1.82 -7.27
CA SER A 12 -13.71 1.97 -5.83
C SER A 12 -12.54 1.61 -4.90
N ASN A 13 -11.30 1.87 -5.32
CA ASN A 13 -10.07 1.54 -4.58
C ASN A 13 -9.72 2.53 -3.43
N GLN A 14 -10.72 3.23 -2.88
CA GLN A 14 -10.53 4.18 -1.78
C GLN A 14 -11.29 3.73 -0.54
N VAL A 15 -10.67 3.90 0.62
CA VAL A 15 -11.31 3.71 1.93
C VAL A 15 -11.50 5.07 2.62
N LEU A 16 -12.66 5.30 3.23
CA LEU A 16 -12.90 6.49 4.04
C LEU A 16 -12.31 6.27 5.44
N LYS A 17 -11.26 7.01 5.80
CA LYS A 17 -10.66 7.01 7.14
C LYS A 17 -10.95 8.36 7.81
N GLY A 18 -11.94 8.37 8.71
CA GLY A 18 -12.47 9.61 9.28
C GLY A 18 -13.13 10.47 8.19
N ASN A 19 -12.60 11.66 7.94
CA ASN A 19 -13.11 12.58 6.92
C ASN A 19 -12.24 12.63 5.65
N LYS A 20 -11.29 11.70 5.48
CA LYS A 20 -10.38 11.65 4.33
C LYS A 20 -10.50 10.32 3.59
N TYR A 21 -10.53 10.41 2.27
CA TYR A 21 -10.39 9.24 1.40
C TYR A 21 -8.91 8.89 1.30
N CYS A 22 -8.57 7.65 1.65
CA CYS A 22 -7.23 7.11 1.59
C CYS A 22 -7.18 6.00 0.55
N PHE A 23 -6.09 5.94 -0.22
CA PHE A 23 -5.77 4.78 -1.02
C PHE A 23 -5.05 3.76 -0.15
N PHE A 24 -5.20 2.49 -0.50
CA PHE A 24 -4.35 1.45 0.07
C PHE A 24 -2.93 1.58 -0.52
N GLY A 25 -1.91 1.45 0.32
CA GLY A 25 -0.50 1.43 -0.08
C GLY A 25 0.08 0.01 -0.03
N GLY A 26 1.38 -0.11 -0.25
CA GLY A 26 2.10 -1.39 -0.11
C GLY A 26 2.29 -2.18 -1.40
N GLU A 27 1.87 -1.66 -2.55
CA GLU A 27 2.32 -2.15 -3.86
C GLU A 27 3.72 -1.57 -4.12
N VAL A 28 4.74 -2.28 -3.62
CA VAL A 28 6.15 -1.94 -3.72
C VAL A 28 6.65 -2.23 -5.13
N ILE A 29 6.22 -3.36 -5.69
CA ILE A 29 6.39 -3.74 -7.09
C ILE A 29 5.10 -3.38 -7.83
N LYS A 30 5.21 -2.48 -8.81
CA LYS A 30 4.05 -1.94 -9.56
C LYS A 30 3.48 -2.91 -10.59
N ASP A 31 2.83 -3.98 -10.14
CA ASP A 31 2.21 -4.99 -11.01
C ASP A 31 0.66 -5.03 -10.91
N GLY A 32 0.06 -4.13 -10.13
CA GLY A 32 -1.39 -3.98 -9.98
C GLY A 32 -1.99 -4.74 -8.81
N VAL A 33 -1.21 -5.53 -8.07
CA VAL A 33 -1.66 -6.35 -6.94
C VAL A 33 -0.71 -6.13 -5.76
N VAL A 34 -1.25 -6.12 -4.54
CA VAL A 34 -0.41 -6.23 -3.33
C VAL A 34 -0.33 -7.70 -2.94
N ASP A 35 0.81 -8.35 -3.17
CA ASP A 35 1.00 -9.78 -2.87
C ASP A 35 2.34 -10.12 -2.19
N LEU A 36 2.68 -11.41 -2.20
CA LEU A 36 3.91 -11.92 -1.60
C LEU A 36 5.18 -11.29 -2.20
N SER A 37 5.15 -10.90 -3.47
CA SER A 37 6.29 -10.29 -4.14
C SER A 37 6.64 -8.92 -3.54
N ASP A 38 5.62 -8.12 -3.17
CA ASP A 38 5.81 -6.85 -2.46
C ASP A 38 6.38 -7.07 -1.07
N ILE A 39 5.87 -8.08 -0.34
CA ILE A 39 6.35 -8.42 1.00
C ILE A 39 7.84 -8.80 0.93
N VAL A 40 8.22 -9.60 -0.08
CA VAL A 40 9.62 -10.00 -0.28
C VAL A 40 10.50 -8.81 -0.63
N GLN A 41 10.04 -7.89 -1.48
CA GLN A 41 10.79 -6.70 -1.84
C GLN A 41 11.01 -5.78 -0.63
N ALA A 42 9.94 -5.44 0.09
CA ALA A 42 10.03 -4.65 1.33
C ALA A 42 10.92 -5.33 2.36
N GLY A 43 10.84 -6.65 2.50
CA GLY A 43 11.67 -7.44 3.40
C GLY A 43 13.15 -7.38 3.05
N ASN A 44 13.51 -7.49 1.75
CA ASN A 44 14.88 -7.37 1.29
C ASN A 44 15.45 -5.98 1.58
N ASP A 45 14.69 -4.92 1.28
CA ASP A 45 15.13 -3.54 1.47
C ASP A 45 15.26 -3.22 2.98
N ALA A 46 14.35 -3.75 3.80
CA ALA A 46 14.41 -3.68 5.26
C ALA A 46 15.65 -4.38 5.83
N THR A 47 16.14 -5.47 5.22
CA THR A 47 17.38 -6.12 5.69
C THR A 47 18.61 -5.22 5.55
N THR A 48 18.55 -4.24 4.65
CA THR A 48 19.62 -3.26 4.43
C THR A 48 19.37 -1.91 5.09
N PHE A 49 18.23 -1.75 5.78
CA PHE A 49 17.79 -0.46 6.34
C PHE A 49 17.85 0.64 5.29
N GLU A 50 17.28 0.37 4.11
CA GLU A 50 17.21 1.37 3.05
C GLU A 50 16.52 2.63 3.59
N SER A 51 17.02 3.80 3.20
CA SER A 51 16.56 5.07 3.77
C SER A 51 16.24 6.08 2.69
N GLY A 52 15.41 7.05 3.06
CA GLY A 52 14.85 8.04 2.14
C GLY A 52 13.48 7.61 1.62
N TYR A 53 12.98 8.38 0.66
CA TYR A 53 11.64 8.19 0.10
C TYR A 53 11.68 7.16 -1.03
N THR A 54 11.59 5.88 -0.67
CA THR A 54 11.60 4.74 -1.59
C THR A 54 10.21 4.13 -1.70
N ASN A 55 9.99 3.24 -2.66
CA ASN A 55 8.71 2.53 -2.76
C ASN A 55 8.44 1.60 -1.56
N SER A 56 9.52 1.17 -0.90
CA SER A 56 9.48 0.28 0.26
C SER A 56 9.28 1.03 1.58
N ASP A 57 9.41 2.37 1.60
CA ASP A 57 9.02 3.26 2.71
C ASP A 57 7.49 3.50 2.66
N VAL A 58 6.74 2.51 3.13
CA VAL A 58 5.28 2.47 3.04
C VAL A 58 4.64 3.32 4.12
N ASN A 59 5.30 3.45 5.28
CA ASN A 59 4.82 4.23 6.41
C ASN A 59 5.21 5.73 6.31
N GLY A 60 6.19 6.07 5.46
CA GLY A 60 6.66 7.43 5.18
C GLY A 60 7.59 8.02 6.24
N ASP A 61 8.27 7.20 7.05
CA ASP A 61 9.18 7.63 8.11
C ASP A 61 10.65 7.76 7.68
N MET A 62 10.92 7.52 6.38
CA MET A 62 12.23 7.58 5.72
C MET A 62 13.19 6.44 6.09
N LEU A 63 12.72 5.38 6.73
CA LEU A 63 13.50 4.18 7.03
C LEU A 63 12.70 2.92 6.73
N VAL A 64 13.16 2.16 5.74
CA VAL A 64 12.56 0.87 5.44
C VAL A 64 12.92 -0.13 6.54
N ASP A 65 11.93 -0.56 7.31
CA ASP A 65 12.11 -1.54 8.38
C ASP A 65 10.95 -2.55 8.47
N LEU A 66 10.91 -3.32 9.56
CA LEU A 66 9.88 -4.34 9.77
C LEU A 66 8.46 -3.76 9.79
N SER A 67 8.29 -2.50 10.16
CA SER A 67 6.99 -1.85 10.20
C SER A 67 6.39 -1.69 8.79
N ASP A 68 7.20 -1.36 7.78
CA ASP A 68 6.77 -1.30 6.38
C ASP A 68 6.33 -2.67 5.87
N VAL A 69 7.12 -3.70 6.17
CA VAL A 69 6.80 -5.10 5.81
C VAL A 69 5.45 -5.52 6.40
N VAL A 70 5.17 -5.14 7.65
CA VAL A 70 3.88 -5.42 8.31
C VAL A 70 2.73 -4.67 7.63
N PHE A 71 2.94 -3.43 7.18
CA PHE A 71 1.93 -2.70 6.40
C PHE A 71 1.62 -3.40 5.07
N VAL A 72 2.65 -3.81 4.32
CA VAL A 72 2.49 -4.56 3.06
C VAL A 72 1.75 -5.87 3.31
N GLN A 73 2.17 -6.63 4.33
CA GLN A 73 1.54 -7.91 4.66
C GLN A 73 0.06 -7.78 5.04
N ASN A 74 -0.31 -6.75 5.81
CA ASN A 74 -1.70 -6.50 6.17
C ASN A 74 -2.56 -6.22 4.92
N ASN A 75 -2.04 -5.43 3.99
CA ASN A 75 -2.77 -5.09 2.76
C ASN A 75 -2.80 -6.27 1.77
N SER A 76 -1.75 -7.08 1.71
CA SER A 76 -1.72 -8.33 0.93
C SER A 76 -2.75 -9.34 1.44
N THR A 77 -2.87 -9.48 2.77
CA THR A 77 -3.86 -10.39 3.40
C THR A 77 -5.30 -9.94 3.14
N GLN A 78 -5.52 -8.66 2.81
CA GLN A 78 -6.83 -8.12 2.42
C GLN A 78 -7.09 -8.20 0.90
N PHE A 79 -6.20 -8.80 0.10
CA PHE A 79 -6.28 -8.85 -1.36
C PHE A 79 -6.54 -7.46 -1.98
N VAL A 80 -5.86 -6.44 -1.48
CA VAL A 80 -5.95 -5.10 -2.04
C VAL A 80 -5.41 -5.12 -3.48
N THR A 81 -6.26 -4.75 -4.44
CA THR A 81 -5.86 -4.61 -5.85
C THR A 81 -5.92 -3.17 -6.29
N SER A 82 -4.99 -2.80 -7.18
CA SER A 82 -5.05 -1.53 -7.89
C SER A 82 -5.93 -1.69 -9.12
N ILE A 83 -6.87 -0.78 -9.32
CA ILE A 83 -7.68 -0.71 -10.55
C ILE A 83 -7.29 0.58 -11.24
N THR A 84 -6.60 0.46 -12.37
CA THR A 84 -6.09 1.58 -13.18
C THR A 84 -6.88 1.69 -14.50
N PRO A 85 -7.11 2.91 -15.04
CA PRO A 85 -7.88 3.12 -16.28
C PRO A 85 -7.24 2.52 -17.55
#